data_AF-A0A942MAX9-F1
#
_entry.id   AF-A0A942MAX9-F1
#
_cell.length_a   1.000
_cell.length_b   1.000
_cell.length_c   1.000
_cell.angle_alpha   90.00
_cell.angle_beta   90.00
_cell.angle_gamma   90.00
#
_symmetry.space_group_name_H-M   'P 1'
#
loop_
_entity.id
_entity.type
_entity.pdbx_description
1 polymer ?
#
loop_
_entity_poly.entity_id
_entity_poly.type
_entity_poly.pdbx_seq_one_letter_code
_entity_poly.pdbx_strand_id
1 'polypeptide(L)'
;VLVTLMGYTLTSAGYPGRSLAANAIRETLIVVAALILIPIWGLIGPAFGKLFAYYVANPISIWMLRRSRIRVVAAPYIKQTALLWLGAILFWLVQPEGFLIRMMIIIIFIALNIVLSTISLDDVALILPPILAKWLGRQKKSIPNVQ
;
A
#
# COMPACT_ATOMS: atom_id res chain seq x y z
N VAL A 1 2.31 7.13 0.58
CA VAL A 1 1.63 7.48 1.85
C VAL A 1 2.14 6.63 3.02
N LEU A 2 2.16 5.29 2.88
CA LEU A 2 2.56 4.39 3.96
C LEU A 2 4.04 4.53 4.38
N VAL A 3 4.97 4.62 3.42
CA VAL A 3 6.40 4.83 3.72
C VAL A 3 6.64 6.19 4.38
N THR A 4 5.88 7.21 3.97
CA THR A 4 5.94 8.54 4.58
C THR A 4 5.45 8.49 6.04
N LEU A 5 4.32 7.82 6.30
CA LEU A 5 3.80 7.57 7.65
C LEU A 5 4.80 6.77 8.51
N MET A 6 5.43 5.72 7.95
CA MET A 6 6.45 4.95 8.65
C MET A 6 7.71 5.78 8.98
N GLY A 7 8.08 6.71 8.10
CA GLY A 7 9.18 7.64 8.36
C GLY A 7 8.87 8.57 9.52
N TYR A 8 7.64 9.10 9.60
CA TYR A 8 7.19 9.92 10.72
C TYR A 8 7.11 9.14 12.03
N THR A 9 6.59 7.90 12.01
CA THR A 9 6.51 7.06 13.22
C THR A 9 7.88 6.61 13.73
N LEU A 10 8.83 6.32 12.83
CA LEU A 10 10.22 6.03 13.22
C LEU A 10 10.92 7.25 13.80
N THR A 11 10.65 8.44 13.27
CA THR A 11 11.21 9.69 13.78
C THR A 11 10.65 10.02 15.16
N SER A 12 9.34 9.87 15.37
CA SER A 12 8.71 10.09 16.67
C SER A 12 9.05 9.00 17.70
N ALA A 13 9.37 7.77 17.26
CA ALA A 13 9.85 6.69 18.12
C ALA A 13 11.34 6.79 18.50
N GLY A 14 12.05 7.87 18.11
CA GLY A 14 13.46 8.08 18.45
C GLY A 14 14.47 7.38 17.53
N TYR A 15 14.06 6.93 16.34
CA TYR A 15 14.92 6.25 15.36
C TYR A 15 15.05 7.01 14.02
N PRO A 16 15.47 8.29 14.00
CA PRO A 16 15.52 9.10 12.78
C PRO A 16 16.49 8.54 11.73
N GLY A 17 17.62 7.94 12.15
CA GLY A 17 18.61 7.38 11.23
C GLY A 17 18.07 6.23 10.36
N ARG A 18 17.14 5.42 10.90
CA ARG A 18 16.53 4.31 10.14
C ARG A 18 15.48 4.81 9.13
N SER A 19 14.75 5.87 9.49
CA SER A 19 13.83 6.56 8.59
C SER A 19 14.57 7.20 7.41
N LEU A 20 15.68 7.89 7.70
CA LEU A 20 16.54 8.48 6.68
C LEU A 20 17.09 7.42 5.73
N ALA A 21 17.60 6.31 6.26
CA ALA A 21 18.12 5.21 5.45
C ALA A 21 17.05 4.60 4.53
N ALA A 22 15.84 4.36 5.05
CA ALA A 22 14.74 3.83 4.25
C ALA A 22 14.33 4.79 3.11
N ASN A 23 14.25 6.09 3.38
CA ASN A 23 13.95 7.09 2.35
C ASN A 23 15.09 7.22 1.34
N ALA A 24 16.35 7.24 1.78
CA ALA A 24 17.51 7.30 0.90
C ALA A 24 17.57 6.10 -0.05
N ILE A 25 17.34 4.88 0.46
CA ILE A 25 17.28 3.67 -0.37
C ILE A 25 16.15 3.77 -1.39
N ARG A 26 14.96 4.24 -0.98
CA ARG A 26 13.83 4.42 -1.88
C ARG A 26 14.12 5.41 -3.01
N GLU A 27 14.63 6.59 -2.68
CA GLU A 27 14.93 7.61 -3.69
C GLU A 27 16.06 7.14 -4.63
N THR A 28 17.07 6.45 -4.09
CA THR A 28 18.12 5.82 -4.90
C THR A 28 17.53 4.81 -5.88
N LEU A 29 16.62 3.94 -5.42
CA LEU A 29 15.92 2.98 -6.28
C LEU A 29 15.07 3.67 -7.34
N ILE A 30 14.39 4.77 -7.02
CA ILE A 30 13.60 5.55 -8.00
C ILE A 30 14.52 6.12 -9.08
N VAL A 31 15.65 6.73 -8.69
CA VAL A 31 16.60 7.33 -9.63
C VAL A 31 17.22 6.25 -10.53
N VAL A 32 17.67 5.13 -9.94
CA VAL A 32 18.25 4.01 -10.70
C VAL A 32 17.22 3.39 -11.65
N ALA A 33 16.00 3.13 -11.18
CA ALA A 33 14.94 2.59 -12.02
C ALA A 33 14.57 3.56 -13.14
N ALA A 34 14.48 4.86 -12.86
CA ALA A 34 14.21 5.86 -13.90
C ALA A 34 15.33 5.87 -14.96
N LEU A 35 16.60 5.90 -14.56
CA LEU A 35 17.74 5.86 -15.48
C LEU A 35 17.72 4.62 -16.39
N ILE A 36 17.31 3.46 -15.87
CA ILE A 36 17.23 2.21 -16.64
C ILE A 36 15.98 2.18 -17.53
N LEU A 37 14.82 2.63 -17.04
CA LEU A 37 13.56 2.51 -17.78
C LEU A 37 13.33 3.61 -18.82
N ILE A 38 13.91 4.80 -18.65
CA ILE A 38 13.82 5.89 -19.64
C ILE A 38 14.25 5.45 -21.05
N PRO A 39 15.42 4.81 -21.26
CA PRO A 39 15.84 4.41 -22.60
C PRO A 39 14.98 3.30 -23.20
N ILE A 40 14.31 2.48 -22.38
CA ILE A 40 13.53 1.34 -22.86
C ILE A 40 12.08 1.77 -23.18
N TRP A 41 11.44 2.52 -22.28
CA TRP A 41 10.00 2.84 -22.32
C TRP A 41 9.71 4.35 -22.47
N GLY A 42 10.74 5.16 -22.72
CA GLY A 42 10.62 6.60 -22.93
C GLY A 42 10.03 7.34 -21.71
N LEU A 43 9.10 8.26 -21.98
CA LEU A 43 8.45 9.11 -20.97
C LEU A 43 7.62 8.35 -19.93
N ILE A 44 7.19 7.12 -20.22
CA ILE A 44 6.39 6.29 -19.30
C ILE A 44 7.30 5.54 -18.32
N GLY A 45 8.57 5.32 -18.69
CA GLY A 45 9.57 4.61 -17.89
C GLY A 45 9.68 5.09 -16.43
N PRO A 46 9.79 6.40 -16.15
CA PRO A 46 9.85 6.92 -14.79
C PRO A 46 8.62 6.59 -13.94
N ALA A 47 7.42 6.53 -14.53
CA ALA A 47 6.20 6.19 -13.80
C ALA A 47 6.24 4.73 -13.32
N PHE A 48 6.66 3.82 -14.20
CA PHE A 48 6.86 2.41 -13.83
C PHE A 48 8.03 2.23 -12.86
N GLY A 49 9.12 2.98 -13.03
CA GLY A 49 10.25 2.96 -12.11
C GLY A 49 9.85 3.36 -10.69
N LYS A 50 8.99 4.39 -10.56
CA LYS A 50 8.40 4.76 -9.26
C LYS A 50 7.56 3.65 -8.66
N LEU A 51 6.65 3.05 -9.45
CA LEU A 51 5.81 1.94 -8.96
C LEU A 51 6.65 0.76 -8.48
N PHE A 52 7.67 0.39 -9.25
CA PHE A 52 8.60 -0.68 -8.90
C PHE A 52 9.38 -0.35 -7.63
N ALA A 53 9.94 0.86 -7.52
CA ALA A 53 10.68 1.28 -6.35
C ALA A 53 9.80 1.30 -5.09
N TYR A 54 8.53 1.72 -5.19
CA TYR A 54 7.59 1.62 -4.07
C TYR A 54 7.30 0.18 -3.66
N TYR A 55 7.12 -0.70 -4.66
CA TYR A 55 6.88 -2.11 -4.42
C TYR A 55 8.05 -2.79 -3.71
N VAL A 56 9.29 -2.49 -4.10
CA VAL A 56 10.52 -3.02 -3.48
C VAL A 56 10.84 -2.36 -2.14
N ALA A 57 10.56 -1.07 -1.97
CA ALA A 57 10.83 -0.36 -0.72
C ALA A 57 9.94 -0.83 0.44
N ASN A 58 8.72 -1.33 0.16
CA ASN A 58 7.81 -1.85 1.17
C ASN A 58 8.38 -3.02 1.99
N PRO A 59 8.83 -4.15 1.40
CA PRO A 59 9.41 -5.26 2.15
C PRO A 59 10.68 -4.86 2.88
N ILE A 60 11.51 -3.97 2.30
CA ILE A 60 12.71 -3.43 2.96
C ILE A 60 12.31 -2.67 4.23
N SER A 61 11.30 -1.82 4.15
CA SER A 61 10.78 -1.06 5.29
C SER A 61 10.24 -1.97 6.39
N ILE A 62 9.48 -3.01 6.02
CA ILE A 62 8.98 -4.03 6.96
C ILE A 62 10.13 -4.76 7.64
N TRP A 63 11.17 -5.14 6.88
CA TRP A 63 12.35 -5.81 7.42
C TRP A 63 13.09 -4.92 8.43
N MET A 64 13.28 -3.64 8.13
CA MET A 64 13.89 -2.67 9.05
C MET A 64 13.05 -2.45 10.33
N LEU A 65 11.72 -2.43 10.21
CA LEU A 65 10.82 -2.32 11.35
C LEU A 65 10.84 -3.55 12.25
N ARG A 66 10.87 -4.76 11.65
CA ARG A 66 11.03 -6.01 12.41
C ARG A 66 12.35 -6.05 13.18
N ARG A 67 13.44 -5.57 12.56
CA ARG A 67 14.74 -5.43 13.25
C ARG A 67 14.69 -4.44 14.41
N SER A 68 13.75 -3.49 14.37
CA SER A 68 13.49 -2.52 15.43
C SER A 68 12.53 -3.03 16.51
N ARG A 69 12.15 -4.32 16.47
CA ARG A 69 11.14 -4.97 17.35
C ARG A 69 9.75 -4.33 17.30
N ILE A 70 9.45 -3.54 16.27
CA ILE A 70 8.10 -3.00 16.04
C ILE A 70 7.28 -4.09 15.36
N ARG A 71 6.20 -4.55 16.03
CA ARG A 71 5.31 -5.58 15.47
C ARG A 71 4.45 -4.97 14.36
N VAL A 72 4.78 -5.30 13.12
CA VAL A 72 3.97 -4.93 11.94
C VAL A 72 3.18 -6.16 11.50
N VAL A 73 1.84 -6.03 11.41
CA VAL A 73 0.97 -7.07 10.87
C VAL A 73 1.10 -7.05 9.34
N ALA A 74 1.90 -7.97 8.79
CA ALA A 74 2.14 -8.06 7.35
C ALA A 74 1.02 -8.77 6.56
N ALA A 75 0.14 -9.50 7.28
CA ALA A 75 -0.93 -10.31 6.69
C ALA A 75 -1.85 -9.56 5.68
N PRO A 76 -2.36 -8.35 5.96
CA PRO A 76 -3.22 -7.64 5.00
C PRO A 76 -2.48 -7.22 3.72
N TYR A 77 -1.18 -6.90 3.81
CA TYR A 77 -0.37 -6.47 2.66
C TYR A 77 -0.10 -7.60 1.67
N ILE A 78 0.12 -8.80 2.19
CA ILE A 78 0.33 -9.99 1.36
C ILE A 78 -0.95 -10.31 0.58
N LYS A 79 -2.12 -10.20 1.24
CA LYS A 79 -3.42 -10.39 0.58
C LYS A 79 -3.64 -9.37 -0.54
N GLN A 80 -3.37 -8.08 -0.29
CA GLN A 80 -3.42 -7.01 -1.30
C GLN A 80 -2.59 -7.33 -2.54
N THR A 81 -1.33 -7.67 -2.29
CA THR A 81 -0.35 -7.95 -3.33
C THR A 81 -0.76 -9.16 -4.14
N ALA A 82 -1.16 -10.24 -3.46
CA ALA A 82 -1.64 -11.46 -4.12
C ALA A 82 -2.87 -11.21 -4.98
N LEU A 83 -3.83 -10.41 -4.51
CA LEU A 83 -5.03 -10.08 -5.27
C LEU A 83 -4.70 -9.28 -6.53
N LEU A 84 -3.80 -8.30 -6.42
CA LEU A 84 -3.34 -7.50 -7.56
C LEU A 84 -2.63 -8.35 -8.61
N TRP A 85 -1.74 -9.25 -8.18
CA TRP A 85 -1.07 -10.19 -9.09
C TRP A 85 -2.06 -11.15 -9.74
N LEU A 86 -3.04 -11.65 -8.99
CA LEU A 86 -4.08 -12.52 -9.53
C LEU A 86 -4.91 -11.81 -10.59
N GLY A 87 -5.29 -10.55 -10.36
CA GLY A 87 -5.96 -9.72 -11.36
C GLY A 87 -5.12 -9.47 -12.60
N ALA A 88 -3.82 -9.20 -12.44
CA ALA A 88 -2.89 -9.00 -13.55
C ALA A 88 -2.72 -10.28 -14.39
N ILE A 89 -2.60 -11.43 -13.74
CA ILE A 89 -2.50 -12.73 -14.41
C ILE A 89 -3.79 -13.04 -15.18
N LEU A 90 -4.96 -12.85 -14.56
CA LEU A 90 -6.24 -13.04 -15.24
C LEU A 90 -6.39 -12.12 -16.45
N PHE A 91 -6.01 -10.85 -16.32
CA PHE A 91 -6.04 -9.91 -17.43
C PHE A 91 -5.13 -10.34 -18.58
N TRP A 92 -3.92 -10.81 -18.25
CA TRP A 92 -2.97 -11.33 -19.24
C TRP A 92 -3.49 -12.59 -19.95
N LEU A 93 -4.17 -13.47 -19.22
CA LEU A 93 -4.65 -14.75 -19.74
C LEU A 93 -5.90 -14.59 -20.64
N VAL A 94 -6.79 -13.66 -20.28
CA VAL A 94 -8.07 -13.45 -20.97
C VAL A 94 -7.91 -12.56 -22.22
N GLN A 95 -6.86 -11.73 -22.28
CA GLN A 95 -6.61 -10.75 -23.37
C GLN A 95 -7.89 -10.09 -23.90
N PRO A 96 -8.66 -9.40 -23.04
CA PRO A 96 -9.97 -8.89 -23.42
C PRO A 96 -9.86 -7.80 -24.50
N GLU A 97 -10.25 -8.15 -25.73
CA GLU A 97 -10.26 -7.22 -26.86
C GLU A 97 -11.45 -6.24 -26.81
N GLY A 98 -12.51 -6.58 -26.08
CA GLY A 98 -13.70 -5.72 -25.92
C GLY A 98 -13.61 -4.73 -24.75
N PHE A 99 -13.94 -3.45 -24.99
CA PHE A 99 -14.04 -2.41 -23.97
C PHE A 99 -14.95 -2.82 -22.79
N LEU A 100 -16.07 -3.48 -23.09
CA LEU A 100 -17.07 -3.89 -22.11
C LEU A 100 -16.54 -4.97 -21.15
N ILE A 101 -15.73 -5.90 -21.67
CA ILE A 101 -15.07 -6.94 -20.87
C ILE A 101 -14.00 -6.32 -19.97
N ARG A 102 -13.23 -5.33 -20.47
CA ARG A 102 -12.26 -4.59 -19.66
C ARG A 102 -12.93 -3.88 -18.48
N MET A 103 -14.06 -3.21 -18.74
CA MET A 103 -14.84 -2.56 -17.68
C MET A 103 -15.36 -3.56 -16.65
N MET A 104 -15.89 -4.70 -17.09
CA MET A 104 -16.32 -5.77 -16.16
C MET A 104 -15.19 -6.30 -15.29
N ILE A 105 -14.00 -6.55 -15.86
CA ILE A 105 -12.84 -7.03 -15.09
C ILE A 105 -12.44 -6.00 -14.03
N ILE A 106 -12.44 -4.71 -14.36
CA ILE A 106 -12.14 -3.64 -13.39
C ILE A 106 -13.18 -3.62 -12.25
N ILE A 107 -14.48 -3.70 -12.58
CA ILE A 107 -15.56 -3.71 -11.59
C ILE A 107 -15.43 -4.93 -10.66
N ILE A 108 -15.19 -6.12 -11.23
CA ILE A 108 -14.98 -7.36 -10.46
C ILE A 108 -13.74 -7.25 -9.56
N PHE A 109 -12.65 -6.68 -10.07
CA PHE A 109 -11.44 -6.46 -9.28
C PHE A 109 -11.68 -5.53 -8.09
N ILE A 110 -12.43 -4.44 -8.30
CA ILE A 110 -12.81 -3.51 -7.22
C ILE A 110 -13.71 -4.24 -6.19
N ALA A 111 -14.70 -4.99 -6.66
CA ALA A 111 -15.59 -5.76 -5.79
C ALA A 111 -14.82 -6.80 -4.94
N LEU A 112 -13.90 -7.55 -5.55
CA LEU A 112 -13.03 -8.49 -4.85
C LEU A 112 -12.15 -7.79 -3.80
N ASN A 113 -11.60 -6.61 -4.10
CA ASN A 113 -10.83 -5.84 -3.13
C ASN A 113 -11.67 -5.46 -1.90
N ILE A 114 -12.93 -5.06 -2.11
CA ILE A 114 -13.86 -4.73 -1.03
C ILE A 114 -14.22 -5.97 -0.21
N VAL A 115 -14.61 -7.07 -0.87
CA VAL A 115 -15.04 -8.32 -0.21
C VAL A 115 -13.92 -8.94 0.61
N LEU A 116 -12.68 -8.92 0.13
CA LEU A 116 -11.53 -9.45 0.87
C LEU A 116 -11.09 -8.57 2.06
N SER A 117 -11.83 -7.49 2.37
CA SER A 117 -11.54 -6.60 3.51
C SER A 117 -10.12 -6.05 3.46
N THR A 118 -9.69 -5.77 2.23
CA THR A 118 -8.40 -5.19 1.92
C THR A 118 -8.30 -3.74 2.39
N ILE A 119 -9.46 -3.09 2.45
CA ILE A 119 -9.72 -1.83 3.11
C ILE A 119 -10.35 -2.23 4.45
N SER A 120 -9.61 -2.11 5.56
CA SER A 120 -10.21 -2.35 6.87
C SER A 120 -11.31 -1.31 7.09
N LEU A 121 -12.47 -1.72 7.61
CA LEU A 121 -13.51 -0.78 8.05
C LEU A 121 -12.96 0.23 9.08
N ASP A 122 -11.87 -0.11 9.77
CA ASP A 122 -11.14 0.78 10.67
C ASP A 122 -10.46 1.95 9.93
N ASP A 123 -9.95 1.74 8.71
CA ASP A 123 -9.32 2.79 7.89
C ASP A 123 -10.38 3.72 7.30
N VAL A 124 -11.53 3.16 6.93
CA VAL A 124 -12.71 3.89 6.42
C VAL A 124 -13.31 4.74 7.54
N ALA A 125 -13.38 4.21 8.77
CA ALA A 125 -13.81 4.95 9.95
C ALA A 125 -12.86 6.11 10.33
N LEU A 126 -11.59 6.05 9.92
CA LEU A 126 -10.62 7.14 10.16
C LEU A 126 -10.86 8.34 9.23
N ILE A 127 -11.35 8.09 8.01
CA ILE A 127 -11.60 9.12 7.00
C ILE A 127 -13.05 9.61 7.06
N LEU A 128 -13.99 8.77 7.52
CA LEU A 128 -15.38 9.16 7.60
C LEU A 128 -15.64 10.11 8.77
N PRO A 129 -16.34 11.25 8.53
CA PRO A 129 -16.73 12.14 9.60
C PRO A 129 -17.62 11.40 10.62
N PRO A 130 -17.52 11.75 11.91
CA PRO A 130 -18.14 11.00 13.02
C PRO A 130 -19.67 10.85 12.91
N ILE A 131 -20.30 11.69 12.09
CA ILE A 131 -21.74 11.66 11.78
C ILE A 131 -22.15 10.36 11.08
N LEU A 132 -21.34 9.86 10.15
CA LEU A 132 -21.60 8.62 9.41
C LEU A 132 -21.18 7.37 10.19
N ALA A 133 -20.14 7.46 11.03
CA ALA A 133 -19.73 6.36 11.92
C ALA A 133 -20.83 6.00 12.95
N LYS A 134 -21.63 6.98 13.36
CA LYS A 134 -22.78 6.79 14.27
C LYS A 134 -23.92 6.00 13.62
N TRP A 135 -24.08 6.11 12.30
CA TRP A 135 -25.08 5.37 11.52
C TRP A 135 -24.68 3.90 11.32
N LEU A 136 -23.37 3.60 11.35
CA LEU A 136 -22.80 2.26 11.18
C LEU A 136 -22.73 1.40 12.47
N GLY A 137 -23.39 1.82 13.55
CA GLY A 137 -23.68 0.93 14.69
C GLY A 137 -22.48 0.51 15.57
N ARG A 138 -21.30 1.13 15.45
CA ARG A 138 -20.19 0.87 16.37
C ARG A 138 -20.29 1.77 17.60
N GLN A 139 -20.94 1.26 18.65
CA GLN A 139 -20.81 1.84 19.99
C GLN A 139 -19.37 1.72 20.50
N LYS A 140 -18.81 2.88 20.80
CA LYS A 140 -17.52 3.15 21.45
C LYS A 140 -17.39 2.32 22.74
N LYS A 141 -16.57 1.27 22.72
CA LYS A 141 -16.11 0.61 23.96
C LYS A 141 -15.17 1.60 24.66
N SER A 142 -15.59 2.07 25.81
CA SER A 142 -14.92 3.07 26.65
C SER A 142 -13.46 2.71 26.90
N ILE A 143 -12.57 3.68 26.67
CA ILE A 143 -11.18 3.62 27.14
C ILE A 143 -11.24 3.68 28.67
N PRO A 144 -10.75 2.66 29.40
CA PRO A 144 -10.68 2.73 30.86
C PRO A 144 -9.70 3.83 31.25
N ASN A 145 -10.18 4.69 32.14
CA ASN A 145 -9.48 5.80 32.76
C ASN A 145 -8.28 5.22 33.53
N VAL A 146 -7.06 5.45 33.06
CA VAL A 146 -5.84 5.16 33.82
C VAL A 146 -5.47 6.45 34.53
N GLN A 147 -5.80 6.51 35.83
CA GLN A 147 -5.30 7.48 36.79
C GLN A 147 -3.83 7.21 37.10
#